data_AF-X0T6T3-F1
#
_entry.id   AF-X0T6T3-F1
#
_cell.length_a   1.000
_cell.length_b   1.000
_cell.length_c   1.000
_cell.angle_alpha   90.00
_cell.angle_beta   90.00
_cell.angle_gamma   90.00
#
_symmetry.space_group_name_H-M   'P 1'
#
loop_
_entity.id
_entity.type
_entity.pdbx_description
1 polymer ?
#
loop_
_entity_poly.entity_id
_entity_poly.type
_entity_poly.pdbx_seq_one_letter_code
_entity_poly.pdbx_strand_id
1 'polypeptide(L)'
;MSLIDRYVYEVGRHLPRKNRSDIQVELRSSLIDALEDRAGREPTEAEIVELLKEFGPPKVVAASYYPEGQYLIGPPLYPLFRLLAGIVLAAVLGAQGRIPA
;
A
#
# COMPACT_ATOMS: atom_id res chain seq x y z
N MET A 1 -9.16 3.18 -22.18
CA MET A 1 -8.54 3.49 -20.87
C MET A 1 -7.47 4.54 -21.09
N SER A 2 -7.62 5.69 -20.44
CA SER A 2 -6.61 6.75 -20.39
C SER A 2 -5.40 6.34 -19.53
N LEU A 3 -4.31 7.11 -19.57
CA LEU A 3 -3.17 6.92 -18.67
C LEU A 3 -3.57 7.04 -17.20
N ILE A 4 -4.51 7.94 -16.88
CA ILE A 4 -5.08 8.11 -15.54
C ILE A 4 -5.77 6.82 -15.11
N ASP A 5 -6.65 6.26 -15.95
CA ASP A 5 -7.39 5.05 -15.59
C ASP A 5 -6.43 3.86 -15.34
N ARG A 6 -5.35 3.75 -16.12
CA ARG A 6 -4.32 2.72 -15.92
C ARG A 6 -3.57 2.93 -14.61
N TYR A 7 -3.21 4.18 -14.30
CA TYR A 7 -2.50 4.52 -13.07
C TYR A 7 -3.36 4.22 -11.84
N VAL A 8 -4.61 4.69 -11.82
CA VAL A 8 -5.58 4.44 -10.73
C VAL A 8 -5.85 2.94 -10.56
N TYR A 9 -5.95 2.21 -11.67
CA TYR A 9 -6.07 0.75 -11.63
C TYR A 9 -4.86 0.10 -10.96
N GLU A 10 -3.64 0.46 -11.35
CA GLU A 10 -2.42 -0.09 -10.76
C GLU A 10 -2.25 0.30 -9.27
N VAL A 11 -2.61 1.52 -8.86
CA VAL A 11 -2.65 1.89 -7.44
C VAL A 11 -3.62 0.97 -6.69
N GLY A 12 -4.83 0.77 -7.23
CA GLY A 12 -5.84 -0.09 -6.63
C GLY A 12 -5.41 -1.55 -6.44
N ARG A 13 -4.53 -2.08 -7.31
CA ARG A 13 -3.99 -3.45 -7.17
C ARG A 13 -3.18 -3.63 -5.89
N HIS A 14 -2.62 -2.56 -5.33
CA HIS A 14 -1.85 -2.57 -4.09
C HIS A 14 -2.70 -2.28 -2.84
N LEU A 15 -3.99 -1.96 -3.00
CA LEU A 15 -4.88 -1.67 -1.88
C LEU A 15 -5.61 -2.93 -1.36
N PRO A 16 -5.89 -3.02 -0.04
CA PRO A 16 -6.83 -3.99 0.52
C PRO A 16 -8.21 -3.86 -0.11
N ARG A 17 -8.95 -4.97 -0.20
CA ARG A 17 -10.28 -5.00 -0.85
C ARG A 17 -11.30 -4.06 -0.23
N LYS A 18 -11.25 -3.86 1.09
CA LYS A 18 -12.30 -3.24 1.89
C LYS A 18 -12.62 -1.79 1.46
N ASN A 19 -11.64 -1.03 0.98
CA ASN A 19 -11.81 0.40 0.61
C ASN A 19 -11.27 0.71 -0.79
N ARG A 20 -10.95 -0.32 -1.59
CA ARG A 20 -10.24 -0.14 -2.87
C ARG A 20 -11.00 0.75 -3.85
N SER A 21 -12.29 0.52 -4.01
CA SER A 21 -13.14 1.29 -4.94
C SER A 21 -13.16 2.77 -4.59
N ASP A 22 -13.34 3.06 -3.31
CA ASP A 22 -13.55 4.43 -2.83
C ASP A 22 -12.26 5.23 -2.98
N ILE A 23 -11.12 4.63 -2.61
CA ILE A 23 -9.79 5.23 -2.82
C ILE A 23 -9.51 5.44 -4.32
N GLN A 24 -9.92 4.52 -5.20
CA GLN A 24 -9.72 4.70 -6.64
C GLN A 24 -10.55 5.87 -7.21
N VAL A 25 -11.77 6.05 -6.71
CA VAL A 25 -12.64 7.18 -7.09
C VAL A 25 -12.02 8.50 -6.61
N GLU A 26 -11.61 8.54 -5.34
CA GLU A 26 -10.97 9.71 -4.73
C GLU A 26 -9.69 10.10 -5.48
N LEU A 27 -8.76 9.14 -5.68
CA LEU A 27 -7.51 9.38 -6.40
C LEU A 27 -7.76 9.87 -7.82
N ARG A 28 -8.74 9.30 -8.52
CA ARG A 28 -9.09 9.74 -9.88
C ARG A 28 -9.57 11.18 -9.88
N SER A 29 -10.42 11.57 -8.91
CA SER A 29 -10.87 12.95 -8.75
C SER A 29 -9.67 13.88 -8.54
N SER A 30 -8.81 13.57 -7.57
CA SER A 30 -7.64 14.40 -7.25
C SER A 30 -6.68 14.59 -8.44
N LEU A 31 -6.49 13.56 -9.27
CA LEU A 31 -5.67 13.66 -10.48
C LEU A 31 -6.31 14.54 -11.55
N ILE A 32 -7.63 14.50 -11.70
CA ILE A 32 -8.36 15.33 -12.66
C ILE A 32 -8.33 16.79 -12.21
N ASP A 33 -8.67 17.05 -10.94
CA ASP A 33 -8.66 18.39 -10.36
C ASP A 33 -7.26 19.04 -10.51
N ALA A 34 -6.20 18.28 -10.24
CA ALA A 34 -4.82 18.76 -10.41
C ALA A 34 -4.43 19.05 -11.88
N LEU A 35 -5.00 18.34 -12.86
CA LEU A 35 -4.78 18.63 -14.28
C LEU A 35 -5.56 19.87 -14.73
N GLU A 36 -6.81 20.01 -14.28
CA GLU A 36 -7.65 21.16 -14.58
C GLU A 36 -7.02 22.45 -14.05
N ASP A 37 -6.51 22.43 -12.82
CA ASP A 37 -5.80 23.56 -12.20
C ASP A 37 -4.52 23.97 -12.95
N ARG A 38 -3.82 23.02 -13.59
CA ARG A 38 -2.59 23.30 -14.35
C ARG A 38 -2.86 23.80 -15.75
N ALA A 39 -3.71 23.10 -16.47
CA ALA A 39 -3.85 23.29 -17.90
C ALA A 39 -4.93 24.32 -18.24
N GLY A 40 -6.02 24.40 -17.46
CA GLY A 40 -7.21 25.20 -17.79
C GLY A 40 -7.86 24.84 -19.14
N ARG A 41 -7.43 23.73 -19.74
CA ARG A 41 -7.86 23.15 -21.03
C ARG A 41 -7.70 21.63 -20.97
N GLU A 42 -8.03 20.96 -22.06
CA GLU A 42 -7.70 19.53 -22.19
C GLU A 42 -6.18 19.33 -22.09
N PRO A 43 -5.69 18.51 -21.13
CA PRO A 43 -4.27 18.30 -20.91
C PRO A 43 -3.66 17.41 -22.00
N THR A 44 -2.44 17.74 -22.40
CA THR A 44 -1.63 16.93 -23.30
C THR A 44 -1.14 15.67 -22.59
N GLU A 45 -0.80 14.65 -23.36
CA GLU A 45 -0.24 13.41 -22.80
C GLU A 45 1.05 13.65 -22.00
N ALA A 46 1.87 14.62 -22.42
CA ALA A 46 3.09 15.00 -21.70
C ALA A 46 2.79 15.59 -20.31
N GLU A 47 1.79 16.49 -20.21
CA GLU A 47 1.34 17.08 -18.94
C GLU A 47 0.78 15.99 -18.00
N ILE A 48 0.03 15.02 -18.54
CA ILE A 48 -0.47 13.87 -17.77
C ILE A 48 0.70 13.03 -17.25
N VAL A 49 1.67 12.71 -18.11
CA VAL A 49 2.85 11.91 -17.71
C VAL A 49 3.67 12.62 -16.65
N GLU A 50 3.87 13.93 -16.78
CA GLU A 50 4.57 14.74 -15.78
C GLU A 50 3.86 14.71 -14.43
N LEU A 51 2.54 14.97 -14.41
CA LEU A 51 1.75 14.90 -13.18
C LEU A 51 1.83 13.52 -12.51
N LEU A 52 1.66 12.43 -13.29
CA LEU A 52 1.72 11.08 -12.74
C LEU A 52 3.11 10.74 -12.16
N LYS A 53 4.19 11.30 -12.73
CA LYS A 53 5.54 11.17 -12.17
C LYS A 53 5.70 11.91 -10.84
N GLU A 54 5.05 13.07 -10.69
CA GLU A 54 5.07 13.84 -9.45
C GLU A 54 4.29 13.15 -8.32
N PHE A 55 3.12 12.56 -8.63
CA PHE A 55 2.39 11.70 -7.69
C PHE A 55 3.22 10.48 -7.28
N GLY A 56 4.04 9.97 -8.20
CA GLY A 56 5.04 8.94 -7.95
C GLY A 56 4.57 7.52 -8.28
N PRO A 57 5.34 6.49 -7.88
CA PRO A 57 5.03 5.11 -8.25
C PRO A 57 3.71 4.63 -7.63
N PRO A 58 2.86 3.86 -8.36
CA PRO A 58 1.55 3.41 -7.86
C PRO A 58 1.59 2.69 -6.50
N LYS A 59 2.64 1.90 -6.25
CA LYS A 59 2.84 1.21 -4.97
C LYS A 59 3.11 2.17 -3.81
N VAL A 60 3.81 3.27 -4.07
CA VAL A 60 4.13 4.28 -3.05
C VAL A 60 2.88 5.09 -2.73
N VAL A 61 2.11 5.50 -3.75
CA VAL A 61 0.82 6.16 -3.56
C VAL A 61 -0.17 5.25 -2.83
N ALA A 62 -0.24 3.97 -3.17
CA ALA A 62 -1.09 3.02 -2.44
C ALA A 62 -0.71 2.91 -0.95
N ALA A 63 0.58 3.01 -0.63
CA ALA A 63 1.06 2.94 0.73
C ALA A 63 0.72 4.20 1.56
N SER A 64 0.58 5.37 0.94
CA SER A 64 0.24 6.61 1.66
C SER A 64 -1.17 6.59 2.27
N TYR A 65 -2.10 5.83 1.68
CA TYR A 65 -3.44 5.60 2.23
C TYR A 65 -3.45 4.76 3.51
N TYR A 66 -2.32 4.13 3.86
CA TYR A 66 -2.15 3.34 5.07
C TYR A 66 -0.86 3.76 5.77
N PRO A 67 -0.82 4.95 6.40
CA PRO A 67 0.39 5.49 7.02
C PRO A 67 0.86 4.66 8.21
N GLU A 68 -0.08 3.99 8.89
CA GLU A 68 0.31 2.99 9.88
C GLU A 68 1.04 1.86 9.18
N GLY A 69 0.63 1.40 7.99
CA GLY A 69 1.30 0.37 7.21
C GLY A 69 0.48 -0.90 7.11
N GLN A 70 0.82 -1.77 6.16
CA GLN A 70 0.22 -3.11 6.04
C GLN A 70 1.03 -4.10 6.86
N TYR A 71 0.71 -4.21 8.14
CA TYR A 71 1.40 -5.14 9.03
C TYR A 71 0.76 -6.52 9.05
N LEU A 72 1.59 -7.57 9.03
CA LEU A 72 1.14 -8.92 9.40
C LEU A 72 0.80 -8.98 10.90
N ILE A 73 1.57 -8.25 11.72
CA ILE A 73 1.36 -8.12 13.16
C ILE A 73 1.49 -6.64 13.49
N GLY A 74 0.38 -6.03 13.89
CA GLY A 74 0.33 -4.59 14.16
C GLY A 74 1.35 -4.17 15.23
N PRO A 75 1.88 -2.92 15.17
CA PRO A 75 2.86 -2.42 16.13
C PRO A 75 2.46 -2.63 17.60
N PRO A 76 1.18 -2.47 18.00
CA PRO A 76 0.78 -2.72 19.39
C PRO A 76 0.93 -4.18 19.84
N LEU A 77 0.75 -5.15 18.92
CA LEU A 77 0.80 -6.59 19.21
C LEU A 77 2.19 -7.19 19.02
N TYR A 78 3.08 -6.51 18.29
CA TYR A 78 4.40 -7.02 17.95
C TYR A 78 5.27 -7.41 19.16
N PRO A 79 5.31 -6.65 20.28
CA PRO A 79 6.04 -7.06 21.47
C PRO A 79 5.54 -8.38 22.07
N LEU A 80 4.22 -8.57 22.13
CA LEU A 80 3.60 -9.79 22.64
C LEU A 80 3.92 -10.99 21.72
N PHE A 81 3.80 -10.80 20.41
CA PHE A 81 4.19 -11.83 19.45
C PHE A 81 5.64 -12.29 19.65
N ARG A 82 6.59 -11.36 19.79
CA ARG A 82 8.01 -11.69 20.00
C ARG A 82 8.24 -12.50 21.26
N LEU A 83 7.57 -12.16 22.36
CA LEU A 83 7.65 -12.92 23.61
C LEU A 83 7.17 -14.36 23.43
N LEU A 84 5.98 -14.53 22.85
CA LEU A 84 5.37 -15.84 22.64
C LEU A 84 6.19 -16.69 21.67
N ALA A 85 6.66 -16.11 20.57
CA ALA A 85 7.55 -16.78 19.61
C ALA A 85 8.84 -17.28 20.29
N GLY A 86 9.43 -16.48 21.18
CA GLY A 86 10.60 -16.87 21.96
C GLY A 86 10.34 -18.05 22.90
N ILE A 87 9.21 -18.03 23.63
CA ILE A 87 8.81 -19.14 24.52
C ILE A 87 8.59 -20.42 23.72
N VAL A 88 7.85 -20.35 22.61
CA VAL A 88 7.60 -21.51 21.74
C VAL A 88 8.91 -22.07 21.18
N LEU A 89 9.81 -21.20 20.71
CA LEU A 89 11.10 -21.62 20.18
C LEU A 89 11.94 -22.33 21.25
N ALA A 90 12.03 -21.78 22.46
CA ALA A 90 12.75 -22.37 23.57
C ALA A 90 12.16 -23.73 24.00
N ALA A 91 10.83 -23.84 24.04
CA ALA A 91 10.15 -25.08 24.39
C ALA A 91 10.40 -26.18 23.34
N VAL A 92 10.32 -25.84 22.05
CA VAL A 92 10.57 -26.79 20.95
C VAL A 92 12.03 -27.27 20.99
N LEU A 93 13.00 -26.36 21.10
CA LEU A 93 14.42 -26.74 21.19
C LEU A 93 14.72 -27.57 22.45
N GLY A 94 14.14 -27.20 23.59
CA GLY A 94 14.29 -27.94 24.84
C GLY A 94 13.65 -29.33 24.82
N ALA A 95 12.58 -29.52 24.04
CA ALA A 95 11.97 -30.82 23.81
C ALA A 95 12.83 -31.72 22.91
N GLN A 96 13.39 -31.17 21.82
CA GLN A 96 14.27 -31.92 20.90
C GLN A 96 15.59 -32.36 21.57
N GLY A 97 16.11 -31.56 22.50
CA GLY A 97 17.29 -31.93 23.31
C GLY A 97 17.02 -32.97 24.41
N ARG A 98 15.74 -33.36 24.62
CA ARG A 98 15.30 -34.32 25.65
C ARG A 98 14.87 -35.68 25.09
N ILE A 99 14.98 -35.92 23.78
CA ILE A 99 14.68 -37.23 23.18
C ILE A 99 15.97 -38.07 23.18
N PRO A 100 16.17 -39.02 24.13
CA PRO A 100 17.21 -40.03 23.98
C PRO A 100 16.84 -40.98 22.82
N ALA A 101 17.85 -41.35 22.02
CA ALA A 101 17.75 -42.34 20.96
C ALA A 101 17.52 -43.76 21.51
#